data_AF-Q6FTB7-F1
#
_entry.id   AF-Q6FTB7-F1
#
_cell.length_a   1.000
_cell.length_b   1.000
_cell.length_c   1.000
_cell.angle_alpha   90.00
_cell.angle_beta   90.00
_cell.angle_gamma   90.00
#
_symmetry.space_group_name_H-M   'P 1'
#
loop_
_entity.id
_entity.type
_entity.pdbx_description
1 polymer ?
#
loop_
_entity_poly.entity_id
_entity_poly.type
_entity_poly.pdbx_seq_one_letter_code
_entity_poly.pdbx_strand_id
1 'polypeptide(L)'
;MDECRDIARRLDEGEAAGEAADCGLLLKLARGLIQHGIANSDLFNGMEGGDGDDDDDDEQGEYEDEEGDEDGDDDNENDNDNANDVDVDVDDEGEGVGAQPTVNTKFYQFDLEEEEDLDDDEESGAEDEEEEFRFSDYVDGDPFENALVVLQRGEEIAQGEMLVDVYKLMGEAYAEVGAEDDSINCYERAIEVIESRESGERDLTKQIEILERLSQNLKLSAEVSADKKLEIANKLKGYLEKQLSQDKDDETNLARLEEVKLDIREIKMEKEMDQSGNSKELLKNLILTQMAKLDPLKGKRKAVNDLSGMIVKKKK
;
A
#
# COMPACT_ATOMS: atom_id res chain seq x y z
N MET A 1 1.95 17.62 15.30
CA MET A 1 0.61 17.62 15.93
C MET A 1 -0.09 18.97 15.89
N ASP A 2 0.60 20.09 16.14
CA ASP A 2 -0.05 21.40 16.05
C ASP A 2 -0.63 21.69 14.66
N GLU A 3 0.09 21.30 13.59
CA GLU A 3 -0.43 21.36 12.22
C GLU A 3 -1.69 20.51 12.02
N CYS A 4 -1.73 19.28 12.55
CA CYS A 4 -2.92 18.42 12.49
C CYS A 4 -4.13 19.07 13.20
N ARG A 5 -3.90 19.68 14.38
CA ARG A 5 -4.95 20.41 15.12
C ARG A 5 -5.47 21.60 14.33
N ASP A 6 -4.57 22.35 13.67
CA ASP A 6 -4.96 23.48 12.83
C ASP A 6 -5.75 23.04 11.59
N ILE A 7 -5.37 21.93 10.96
CA ILE A 7 -6.12 21.38 9.82
C ILE A 7 -7.49 20.88 10.27
N ALA A 8 -7.57 20.13 11.36
CA ALA A 8 -8.82 19.62 11.91
C ALA A 8 -9.79 20.74 12.26
N ARG A 9 -9.32 21.80 12.95
CA ARG A 9 -10.13 22.98 13.25
C ARG A 9 -10.67 23.66 11.98
N ARG A 10 -9.86 23.76 10.92
CA ARG A 10 -10.31 24.35 9.65
C ARG A 10 -11.38 23.50 8.96
N LEU A 11 -11.29 22.19 9.07
CA LEU A 11 -12.31 21.27 8.57
C LEU A 11 -13.61 21.42 9.36
N ASP A 12 -13.54 21.50 10.70
CA ASP A 12 -14.70 21.74 11.56
C ASP A 12 -15.37 23.09 11.27
N GLU A 13 -14.58 24.17 11.12
CA GLU A 13 -15.09 25.50 10.77
C GLU A 13 -15.79 25.50 9.40
N GLY A 14 -15.27 24.73 8.43
CA GLY A 14 -15.87 24.55 7.11
C GLY A 14 -17.21 23.78 7.16
N GLU A 15 -17.25 22.64 7.85
CA GLU A 15 -18.49 21.86 8.00
C GLU A 15 -19.57 22.64 8.77
N ALA A 16 -19.20 23.36 9.83
CA ALA A 16 -20.12 24.23 10.57
C ALA A 16 -20.65 25.40 9.72
N ALA A 17 -19.88 25.86 8.72
CA ALA A 17 -20.33 26.84 7.74
C ALA A 17 -21.21 26.24 6.62
N GLY A 18 -21.42 24.92 6.61
CA GLY A 18 -22.16 24.20 5.57
C GLY A 18 -21.37 24.02 4.28
N GLU A 19 -20.05 24.17 4.32
CA GLU A 19 -19.16 23.88 3.19
C GLU A 19 -18.94 22.37 3.08
N ALA A 20 -18.79 21.87 1.85
CA ALA A 20 -18.39 20.48 1.66
C ALA A 20 -16.98 20.26 2.19
N ALA A 21 -16.74 19.14 2.88
CA ALA A 21 -15.43 18.81 3.41
C ALA A 21 -14.36 18.83 2.28
N ASP A 22 -13.22 19.48 2.54
CA ASP A 22 -12.12 19.57 1.59
C ASP A 22 -11.29 18.28 1.64
N CYS A 23 -11.43 17.43 0.62
CA CYS A 23 -10.70 16.18 0.50
C CYS A 23 -9.17 16.36 0.57
N GLY A 24 -8.64 17.48 0.08
CA GLY A 24 -7.22 17.78 0.17
C GLY A 24 -6.78 18.04 1.61
N LEU A 25 -7.61 18.68 2.42
CA LEU A 25 -7.36 18.85 3.86
C LEU A 25 -7.50 17.53 4.62
N LEU A 26 -8.49 16.68 4.27
CA LEU A 26 -8.65 15.34 4.86
C LEU A 26 -7.41 14.47 4.63
N LEU A 27 -6.91 14.43 3.40
CA LEU A 27 -5.69 13.68 3.05
C LEU A 27 -4.46 14.18 3.81
N LYS A 28 -4.33 15.51 3.99
CA LYS A 28 -3.23 16.10 4.77
C LYS A 28 -3.34 15.76 6.25
N LEU A 29 -4.54 15.83 6.83
CA LEU A 29 -4.77 15.46 8.22
C LEU A 29 -4.42 14.00 8.45
N ALA A 30 -4.99 13.08 7.65
CA ALA A 30 -4.74 11.65 7.75
C ALA A 30 -3.25 11.31 7.61
N ARG A 31 -2.55 11.90 6.62
CA ARG A 31 -1.11 11.70 6.45
C ARG A 31 -0.32 12.17 7.66
N GLY A 32 -0.66 13.33 8.22
CA GLY A 32 -0.02 13.86 9.42
C GLY A 32 -0.21 12.95 10.64
N LEU A 33 -1.41 12.38 10.80
CA LEU A 33 -1.71 11.40 11.85
C LEU A 33 -0.88 10.12 11.67
N ILE A 34 -0.87 9.52 10.48
CA ILE A 34 -0.08 8.31 10.17
C ILE A 34 1.40 8.54 10.45
N GLN A 35 1.97 9.66 9.98
CA GLN A 35 3.38 9.99 10.21
C GLN A 35 3.70 10.16 11.71
N HIS A 36 2.80 10.79 12.46
CA HIS A 36 2.92 10.91 13.90
C HIS A 36 2.85 9.55 14.61
N GLY A 37 1.97 8.65 14.15
CA GLY A 37 1.89 7.28 14.67
C GLY A 37 3.17 6.51 14.45
N ILE A 38 3.71 6.54 13.22
CA ILE A 38 4.98 5.88 12.88
C ILE A 38 6.12 6.42 13.75
N ALA A 39 6.24 7.75 13.87
CA ALA A 39 7.31 8.40 14.63
C ALA A 39 7.28 8.09 16.13
N ASN A 40 6.10 7.82 16.70
CA ASN A 40 5.94 7.52 18.12
C ASN A 40 5.75 6.04 18.42
N SER A 41 5.77 5.18 17.41
CA SER A 41 5.71 3.73 17.62
C SER A 41 6.96 3.26 18.37
N ASP A 42 6.78 2.72 19.57
CA ASP A 42 7.84 2.29 20.49
C ASP A 42 8.78 1.20 19.93
N LEU A 43 8.46 0.66 18.75
CA LEU A 43 9.32 -0.28 18.01
C LEU A 43 10.67 0.33 17.61
N PHE A 44 10.79 1.65 17.52
CA PHE A 44 12.06 2.34 17.20
C PHE A 44 12.64 3.15 18.37
N ASN A 45 11.82 3.63 19.32
CA ASN A 45 12.30 4.44 20.45
C ASN A 45 12.96 3.63 21.59
N GLY A 46 12.87 2.29 21.56
CA GLY A 46 13.48 1.42 22.57
C GLY A 46 14.96 1.06 22.34
N MET A 47 15.58 1.49 21.23
CA MET A 47 16.95 1.08 20.87
C MET A 47 18.03 2.16 21.04
N GLU A 48 17.65 3.39 21.40
CA GLU A 48 18.59 4.43 21.86
C GLU A 48 18.63 4.52 23.38
N GLY A 49 18.88 3.38 24.02
CA GLY A 49 19.49 3.35 25.35
C GLY A 49 21.00 3.54 25.22
N GLY A 50 21.44 4.79 25.05
CA GLY A 50 22.84 5.16 25.03
C GLY A 50 23.00 6.60 25.47
N ASP A 51 23.06 6.78 26.80
CA ASP A 51 23.70 7.87 27.56
C ASP A 51 24.15 9.05 26.67
N GLY A 52 23.43 10.16 26.66
CA GLY A 52 23.50 11.08 27.79
C GLY A 52 24.89 11.72 27.84
N ASP A 53 25.12 12.69 26.96
CA ASP A 53 26.01 13.82 27.23
C ASP A 53 25.51 14.99 26.37
N ASP A 54 24.86 15.91 27.07
CA ASP A 54 24.72 17.30 26.70
C ASP A 54 26.09 17.85 26.30
N ASP A 55 26.21 18.45 25.13
CA ASP A 55 27.04 19.64 24.97
C ASP A 55 26.54 20.43 23.76
N ASP A 56 26.15 21.66 24.09
CA ASP A 56 25.80 22.75 23.20
C ASP A 56 26.85 22.96 22.09
N ASP A 57 26.41 23.21 20.86
CA ASP A 57 26.96 24.34 20.12
C ASP A 57 26.02 24.75 18.98
N ASP A 58 25.45 25.94 19.17
CA ASP A 58 24.85 26.77 18.13
C ASP A 58 25.89 27.04 17.02
N GLU A 59 25.60 26.66 15.78
CA GLU A 59 26.15 27.41 14.65
C GLU A 59 25.14 27.52 13.51
N GLN A 60 24.57 28.71 13.42
CA GLN A 60 23.84 29.22 12.27
C GLN A 60 24.77 29.23 11.06
N GLY A 61 24.42 28.45 10.02
CA GLY A 61 25.12 28.42 8.74
C GLY A 61 24.19 28.91 7.64
N GLU A 62 24.51 30.08 7.13
CA GLU A 62 23.76 30.87 6.16
C GLU A 62 23.58 30.16 4.79
N TYR A 63 22.47 30.50 4.15
CA TYR A 63 22.20 30.24 2.74
C TYR A 63 23.18 31.02 1.86
N GLU A 64 23.87 30.35 0.95
CA GLU A 64 24.35 31.01 -0.27
C GLU A 64 24.07 30.15 -1.50
N ASP A 65 23.48 30.85 -2.46
CA ASP A 65 23.14 30.45 -3.82
C ASP A 65 24.36 29.97 -4.60
N GLU A 66 24.21 28.86 -5.33
CA GLU A 66 24.97 28.66 -6.57
C GLU A 66 23.98 28.38 -7.70
N GLU A 67 23.72 29.44 -8.48
CA GLU A 67 23.27 29.30 -9.86
C GLU A 67 24.41 28.71 -10.69
N GLY A 68 24.12 27.61 -11.38
CA GLY A 68 25.03 26.95 -12.30
C GLY A 68 24.26 26.44 -13.51
N ASP A 69 24.37 27.23 -14.59
CA ASP A 69 24.24 26.91 -16.01
C ASP A 69 23.77 25.50 -16.41
N GLU A 70 22.79 25.42 -17.32
CA GLU A 70 22.93 24.49 -18.44
C GLU A 70 22.19 24.95 -19.70
N ASP A 71 22.97 24.96 -20.78
CA ASP A 71 22.67 25.36 -22.13
C ASP A 71 21.71 24.41 -22.87
N GLY A 72 21.06 24.95 -23.91
CA GLY A 72 21.25 24.41 -25.26
C GLY A 72 20.30 23.30 -25.74
N ASP A 73 19.37 23.70 -26.60
CA ASP A 73 19.00 23.10 -27.89
C ASP A 73 19.40 21.62 -28.15
N ASP A 74 18.44 20.75 -28.47
CA ASP A 74 18.25 20.35 -29.87
C ASP A 74 17.04 19.42 -30.07
N ASP A 75 16.43 19.64 -31.22
CA ASP A 75 15.32 18.92 -31.81
C ASP A 75 15.55 17.41 -31.95
N ASN A 76 14.50 16.61 -31.77
CA ASN A 76 14.31 15.46 -32.66
C ASN A 76 12.84 15.09 -32.82
N GLU A 77 12.29 15.52 -33.95
CA GLU A 77 11.12 14.91 -34.58
C GLU A 77 11.42 13.43 -34.85
N ASN A 78 10.52 12.53 -34.45
CA ASN A 78 10.38 11.29 -35.21
C ASN A 78 8.94 10.80 -35.17
N ASP A 79 8.29 11.03 -36.30
CA ASP A 79 7.12 10.31 -36.78
C ASP A 79 7.35 8.79 -36.68
N ASN A 80 6.36 8.07 -36.15
CA ASN A 80 6.05 6.79 -36.77
C ASN A 80 4.59 6.42 -36.56
N ASP A 81 3.86 6.53 -37.67
CA ASP A 81 2.60 5.86 -37.93
C ASP A 81 2.74 4.34 -37.67
N ASN A 82 1.79 3.75 -36.95
CA ASN A 82 1.27 2.47 -37.42
C ASN A 82 -0.16 2.23 -36.94
N ALA A 83 -1.06 2.26 -37.92
CA ALA A 83 -2.41 1.74 -37.83
C ALA A 83 -2.39 0.23 -37.58
N ASN A 84 -3.29 -0.25 -36.72
CA ASN A 84 -4.00 -1.49 -37.04
C ASN A 84 -5.33 -1.54 -36.29
N ASP A 85 -6.38 -1.29 -37.06
CA ASP A 85 -7.75 -1.72 -36.83
C ASP A 85 -7.78 -3.23 -36.62
N VAL A 86 -8.45 -3.70 -35.56
CA VAL A 86 -9.11 -5.00 -35.57
C VAL A 86 -10.45 -4.88 -34.86
N ASP A 87 -11.50 -4.80 -35.68
CA ASP A 87 -12.88 -5.07 -35.32
C ASP A 87 -13.02 -6.47 -34.72
N VAL A 88 -13.64 -6.59 -33.55
CA VAL A 88 -14.24 -7.84 -33.09
C VAL A 88 -15.64 -7.54 -32.57
N ASP A 89 -16.60 -7.63 -33.48
CA ASP A 89 -18.00 -7.90 -33.19
C ASP A 89 -18.11 -9.31 -32.57
N VAL A 90 -18.68 -9.40 -31.36
CA VAL A 90 -19.31 -10.65 -30.90
C VAL A 90 -20.69 -10.31 -30.35
N ASP A 91 -21.67 -10.82 -31.09
CA ASP A 91 -23.10 -10.81 -30.81
C ASP A 91 -23.47 -11.40 -29.45
N ASP A 92 -24.29 -10.65 -28.73
CA ASP A 92 -25.66 -10.98 -28.36
C ASP A 92 -26.10 -12.46 -28.41
N GLU A 93 -26.52 -12.97 -27.25
CA GLU A 93 -27.86 -13.51 -26.98
C GLU A 93 -27.80 -14.60 -25.88
N GLY A 94 -28.79 -14.56 -24.97
CA GLY A 94 -29.34 -15.80 -24.44
C GLY A 94 -29.62 -15.85 -22.94
N GLU A 95 -30.76 -15.27 -22.55
CA GLU A 95 -31.49 -15.58 -21.33
C GLU A 95 -31.69 -17.10 -21.12
N GLY A 96 -31.62 -17.56 -19.87
CA GLY A 96 -31.80 -18.98 -19.55
C GLY A 96 -32.17 -19.23 -18.08
N VAL A 97 -33.45 -19.02 -17.78
CA VAL A 97 -34.17 -19.16 -16.51
C VAL A 97 -33.96 -20.52 -15.80
N GLY A 98 -33.78 -20.46 -14.47
CA GLY A 98 -34.60 -21.24 -13.54
C GLY A 98 -33.96 -22.46 -12.86
N ALA A 99 -33.73 -22.34 -11.55
CA ALA A 99 -34.27 -23.24 -10.53
C ALA A 99 -33.72 -22.86 -9.13
N GLN A 100 -34.50 -22.06 -8.38
CA GLN A 100 -34.32 -21.97 -6.93
C GLN A 100 -35.01 -23.18 -6.28
N PRO A 101 -34.32 -23.96 -5.43
CA PRO A 101 -35.01 -24.85 -4.50
C PRO A 101 -35.55 -24.04 -3.31
N THR A 102 -36.88 -24.04 -3.22
CA THR A 102 -37.71 -23.54 -2.13
C THR A 102 -37.26 -24.07 -0.77
N VAL A 103 -36.95 -23.17 0.18
CA VAL A 103 -36.78 -23.53 1.60
C VAL A 103 -38.11 -23.34 2.32
N ASN A 104 -38.57 -24.41 2.95
CA ASN A 104 -39.86 -24.58 3.58
C ASN A 104 -39.88 -23.90 4.97
N THR A 105 -40.39 -22.68 5.06
CA THR A 105 -40.61 -21.98 6.33
C THR A 105 -41.98 -22.35 6.91
N LYS A 106 -42.04 -23.46 7.65
CA LYS A 106 -43.15 -23.71 8.59
C LYS A 106 -42.65 -24.36 9.87
N PHE A 107 -43.19 -23.84 10.97
CA PHE A 107 -43.17 -24.34 12.35
C PHE A 107 -42.03 -23.86 13.26
N TYR A 108 -42.20 -22.64 13.77
CA TYR A 108 -42.14 -22.38 15.21
C TYR A 108 -43.29 -21.41 15.56
N GLN A 109 -44.46 -21.99 15.87
CA GLN A 109 -45.49 -21.33 16.68
C GLN A 109 -45.21 -21.80 18.11
N PHE A 110 -44.75 -20.89 18.96
CA PHE A 110 -44.82 -21.06 20.40
C PHE A 110 -45.72 -19.97 20.97
N ASP A 111 -46.53 -20.43 21.92
CA ASP A 111 -47.75 -19.83 22.43
C ASP A 111 -47.56 -18.42 23.00
N LEU A 112 -48.46 -17.53 22.59
CA LEU A 112 -48.80 -16.33 23.33
C LEU A 112 -49.52 -16.76 24.62
N GLU A 113 -48.94 -16.44 25.76
CA GLU A 113 -49.70 -16.19 26.98
C GLU A 113 -49.59 -14.69 27.29
N GLU A 114 -50.77 -14.09 27.40
CA GLU A 114 -51.07 -12.71 27.80
C GLU A 114 -50.66 -12.44 29.25
N GLU A 115 -50.79 -11.15 29.63
CA GLU A 115 -50.66 -10.52 30.96
C GLU A 115 -49.31 -9.80 31.13
N GLU A 116 -49.23 -8.49 31.38
CA GLU A 116 -50.14 -7.55 32.04
C GLU A 116 -49.76 -6.11 31.63
N ASP A 117 -50.76 -5.23 31.58
CA ASP A 117 -50.63 -3.80 31.38
C ASP A 117 -49.75 -3.14 32.46
N LEU A 118 -48.67 -2.48 32.03
CA LEU A 118 -48.04 -1.39 32.78
C LEU A 118 -47.94 -0.18 31.86
N ASP A 119 -48.98 0.63 31.91
CA ASP A 119 -48.91 2.05 31.60
C ASP A 119 -47.89 2.69 32.55
N ASP A 120 -46.67 2.89 32.06
CA ASP A 120 -45.78 3.93 32.60
C ASP A 120 -45.21 4.69 31.40
N ASP A 121 -45.92 5.77 31.07
CA ASP A 121 -45.45 6.86 30.23
C ASP A 121 -44.21 7.51 30.90
N GLU A 122 -43.06 6.86 30.85
CA GLU A 122 -41.79 7.57 30.81
C GLU A 122 -41.40 7.73 29.34
N GLU A 123 -41.92 8.81 28.77
CA GLU A 123 -41.36 9.49 27.61
C GLU A 123 -39.93 9.92 27.97
N SER A 124 -39.00 8.96 28.02
CA SER A 124 -37.58 9.24 27.89
C SER A 124 -37.35 9.58 26.43
N GLY A 125 -37.71 10.80 26.07
CA GLY A 125 -37.11 11.49 24.94
C GLY A 125 -35.62 11.65 25.23
N ALA A 126 -34.87 10.55 25.10
CA ALA A 126 -33.53 10.64 24.58
C ALA A 126 -33.72 11.06 23.13
N GLU A 127 -33.82 12.37 22.91
CA GLU A 127 -33.30 12.93 21.69
C GLU A 127 -31.85 12.44 21.67
N ASP A 128 -31.58 11.38 20.91
CA ASP A 128 -30.22 11.07 20.48
C ASP A 128 -29.77 12.32 19.74
N GLU A 129 -29.16 13.25 20.48
CA GLU A 129 -28.35 14.31 19.91
C GLU A 129 -27.27 13.55 19.13
N GLU A 130 -27.48 13.38 17.82
CA GLU A 130 -26.47 12.84 16.92
C GLU A 130 -25.20 13.64 17.21
N GLU A 131 -24.20 13.01 17.84
CA GLU A 131 -22.95 13.66 18.16
C GLU A 131 -22.39 14.22 16.84
N GLU A 132 -22.37 15.55 16.73
CA GLU A 132 -21.90 16.24 15.55
C GLU A 132 -20.46 15.82 15.31
N PHE A 133 -20.20 15.15 14.19
CA PHE A 133 -18.87 14.68 13.83
C PHE A 133 -17.89 15.86 13.79
N ARG A 134 -16.78 15.78 14.54
CA ARG A 134 -15.74 16.81 14.57
C ARG A 134 -14.37 16.21 14.35
N PHE A 135 -13.65 16.72 13.36
CA PHE A 135 -12.29 16.30 13.05
C PHE A 135 -11.33 16.54 14.20
N SER A 136 -11.55 17.58 15.02
CA SER A 136 -10.72 17.87 16.19
C SER A 136 -10.72 16.74 17.21
N ASP A 137 -11.78 15.93 17.29
CA ASP A 137 -11.89 14.81 18.23
C ASP A 137 -10.95 13.65 17.84
N TYR A 138 -10.52 13.60 16.58
CA TYR A 138 -9.65 12.57 16.01
C TYR A 138 -8.18 13.00 15.93
N VAL A 139 -7.78 14.07 16.60
CA VAL A 139 -6.36 14.48 16.63
C VAL A 139 -5.60 13.86 17.80
N ASP A 140 -6.30 13.51 18.88
CA ASP A 140 -5.73 12.83 20.03
C ASP A 140 -6.21 11.36 20.07
N GLY A 141 -5.44 10.46 20.68
CA GLY A 141 -5.77 9.02 20.72
C GLY A 141 -4.90 8.18 19.80
N ASP A 142 -5.43 7.07 19.27
CA ASP A 142 -4.72 6.22 18.34
C ASP A 142 -4.64 6.90 16.95
N PRO A 143 -3.43 7.27 16.48
CA PRO A 143 -3.29 8.03 15.25
C PRO A 143 -3.70 7.24 14.01
N PHE A 144 -3.59 5.92 14.01
CA PHE A 144 -3.92 5.10 12.84
C PHE A 144 -5.43 4.87 12.74
N GLU A 145 -6.09 4.55 13.86
CA GLU A 145 -7.55 4.45 13.91
C GLU A 145 -8.21 5.79 13.55
N ASN A 146 -7.70 6.89 14.10
CA ASN A 146 -8.18 8.22 13.79
C ASN A 146 -7.98 8.59 12.31
N ALA A 147 -6.84 8.25 11.73
CA ALA A 147 -6.60 8.46 10.30
C ALA A 147 -7.62 7.70 9.44
N LEU A 148 -7.98 6.47 9.82
CA LEU A 148 -8.99 5.68 9.11
C LEU A 148 -10.37 6.36 9.14
N VAL A 149 -10.79 6.91 10.28
CA VAL A 149 -12.06 7.63 10.39
C VAL A 149 -12.07 8.86 9.47
N VAL A 150 -10.99 9.65 9.48
CA VAL A 150 -10.84 10.81 8.58
C VAL A 150 -10.85 10.39 7.10
N LEU A 151 -10.20 9.27 6.76
CA LEU A 151 -10.11 8.77 5.39
C LEU A 151 -11.42 8.18 4.88
N GLN A 152 -12.25 7.57 5.73
CA GLN A 152 -13.59 7.11 5.37
C GLN A 152 -14.45 8.29 4.89
N ARG A 153 -14.38 9.43 5.59
CA ARG A 153 -15.02 10.66 5.13
C ARG A 153 -14.46 11.15 3.80
N GLY A 154 -13.15 10.99 3.60
CA GLY A 154 -12.49 11.28 2.33
C GLY A 154 -12.97 10.38 1.18
N GLU A 155 -13.17 9.09 1.44
CA GLU A 155 -13.64 8.11 0.45
C GLU A 155 -15.02 8.47 -0.12
N GLU A 156 -15.92 9.00 0.71
CA GLU A 156 -17.27 9.40 0.31
C GLU A 156 -17.30 10.52 -0.75
N ILE A 157 -16.28 11.39 -0.73
CA ILE A 157 -16.23 12.61 -1.55
C ILE A 157 -15.16 12.56 -2.64
N ALA A 158 -14.12 11.75 -2.46
CA ALA A 158 -12.97 11.73 -3.34
C ALA A 158 -13.33 11.12 -4.70
N GLN A 159 -12.74 11.69 -5.75
CA GLN A 159 -12.83 11.17 -7.12
C GLN A 159 -11.47 11.22 -7.79
N GLY A 160 -11.29 10.38 -8.80
CA GLY A 160 -10.06 10.37 -9.59
C GLY A 160 -8.83 10.22 -8.70
N GLU A 161 -7.82 11.06 -8.89
CA GLU A 161 -6.52 10.93 -8.23
C GLU A 161 -6.58 10.94 -6.71
N MET A 162 -7.42 11.81 -6.14
CA MET A 162 -7.59 11.87 -4.70
C MET A 162 -8.13 10.56 -4.12
N LEU A 163 -9.00 9.85 -4.85
CA LEU A 163 -9.54 8.58 -4.39
C LEU A 163 -8.44 7.49 -4.31
N VAL A 164 -7.46 7.54 -5.20
CA VAL A 164 -6.28 6.65 -5.13
C VAL A 164 -5.46 6.97 -3.89
N ASP A 165 -5.27 8.25 -3.57
CA ASP A 165 -4.53 8.65 -2.37
C ASP A 165 -5.26 8.28 -1.08
N VAL A 166 -6.60 8.38 -1.06
CA VAL A 166 -7.43 7.90 0.06
C VAL A 166 -7.17 6.42 0.29
N TYR A 167 -7.36 5.58 -0.73
CA TYR A 167 -7.13 4.14 -0.59
C TYR A 167 -5.69 3.78 -0.24
N LYS A 168 -4.70 4.48 -0.81
CA LYS A 168 -3.29 4.28 -0.45
C LYS A 168 -3.06 4.54 1.04
N LEU A 169 -3.55 5.67 1.57
CA LEU A 169 -3.37 6.02 2.98
C LEU A 169 -4.19 5.11 3.91
N MET A 170 -5.37 4.66 3.49
CA MET A 170 -6.14 3.65 4.25
C MET A 170 -5.37 2.33 4.33
N GLY A 171 -4.77 1.90 3.22
CA GLY A 171 -3.92 0.71 3.17
C GLY A 171 -2.72 0.82 4.12
N GLU A 172 -2.09 2.00 4.19
CA GLU A 172 -1.00 2.26 5.13
C GLU A 172 -1.49 2.21 6.59
N ALA A 173 -2.58 2.88 6.93
CA ALA A 173 -3.12 2.87 8.28
C ALA A 173 -3.58 1.47 8.73
N TYR A 174 -4.25 0.70 7.85
CA TYR A 174 -4.64 -0.68 8.15
C TYR A 174 -3.44 -1.61 8.37
N ALA A 175 -2.35 -1.42 7.62
CA ALA A 175 -1.13 -2.19 7.83
C ALA A 175 -0.52 -1.93 9.22
N GLU A 176 -0.51 -0.67 9.67
CA GLU A 176 0.05 -0.30 10.97
C GLU A 176 -0.77 -0.82 12.17
N VAL A 177 -2.09 -0.97 12.02
CA VAL A 177 -2.94 -1.60 13.05
C VAL A 177 -2.97 -3.14 12.96
N GLY A 178 -2.23 -3.74 12.02
CA GLY A 178 -2.17 -5.19 11.84
C GLY A 178 -3.43 -5.80 11.21
N ALA A 179 -4.15 -5.03 10.39
CA ALA A 179 -5.29 -5.50 9.61
C ALA A 179 -4.85 -5.74 8.15
N GLU A 180 -4.07 -6.80 7.91
CA GLU A 180 -3.44 -7.02 6.60
C GLU A 180 -4.44 -7.21 5.47
N ASP A 181 -5.58 -7.86 5.72
CA ASP A 181 -6.58 -8.12 4.67
C ASP A 181 -7.29 -6.83 4.23
N ASP A 182 -7.61 -5.94 5.16
CA ASP A 182 -8.18 -4.62 4.86
C ASP A 182 -7.16 -3.72 4.15
N SER A 183 -5.89 -3.81 4.55
CA SER A 183 -4.78 -3.13 3.87
C SER A 183 -4.65 -3.58 2.42
N ILE A 184 -4.65 -4.90 2.19
CA ILE A 184 -4.62 -5.52 0.85
C ILE A 184 -5.79 -5.00 0.01
N ASN A 185 -7.02 -5.05 0.54
CA ASN A 185 -8.21 -4.59 -0.17
C ASN A 185 -8.09 -3.11 -0.57
N CYS A 186 -7.62 -2.24 0.33
CA CYS A 186 -7.42 -0.83 0.03
C CYS A 186 -6.43 -0.63 -1.11
N TYR A 187 -5.27 -1.30 -1.09
CA TYR A 187 -4.30 -1.18 -2.19
C TYR A 187 -4.83 -1.74 -3.52
N GLU A 188 -5.62 -2.82 -3.50
CA GLU A 188 -6.28 -3.35 -4.69
C GLU A 188 -7.25 -2.33 -5.30
N ARG A 189 -8.10 -1.73 -4.48
CA ARG A 189 -9.01 -0.65 -4.90
C ARG A 189 -8.25 0.56 -5.46
N ALA A 190 -7.11 0.92 -4.87
CA ALA A 190 -6.27 1.99 -5.39
C ALA A 190 -5.76 1.69 -6.80
N ILE A 191 -5.31 0.44 -7.06
CA ILE A 191 -4.85 0.00 -8.38
C ILE A 191 -6.00 -0.03 -9.39
N GLU A 192 -7.17 -0.54 -9.01
CA GLU A 192 -8.35 -0.57 -9.87
C GLU A 192 -8.73 0.84 -10.37
N VAL A 193 -8.72 1.83 -9.46
CA VAL A 193 -9.03 3.23 -9.81
C VAL A 193 -7.98 3.86 -10.71
N ILE A 194 -6.71 3.43 -10.66
CA ILE A 194 -5.68 3.89 -11.61
C ILE A 194 -5.89 3.23 -12.97
N GLU A 195 -6.17 1.94 -13.00
CA GLU A 195 -6.30 1.17 -14.24
C GLU A 195 -7.58 1.49 -15.01
N SER A 196 -8.65 1.88 -14.31
CA SER A 196 -9.91 2.30 -14.92
C SER A 196 -9.82 3.64 -15.65
N ARG A 197 -8.71 4.38 -15.51
CA ARG A 197 -8.51 5.65 -16.22
C ARG A 197 -8.03 5.42 -17.64
N GLU A 198 -8.65 6.13 -18.57
CA GLU A 198 -8.20 6.23 -19.96
C GLU A 198 -6.78 6.82 -19.98
N SER A 199 -5.93 6.23 -20.82
CA SER A 199 -4.49 5.98 -20.59
C SER A 199 -3.54 7.18 -20.72
N GLY A 200 -3.99 8.41 -20.46
CA GLY A 200 -3.17 9.61 -20.67
C GLY A 200 -2.06 9.81 -19.63
N GLU A 201 -2.36 9.60 -18.35
CA GLU A 201 -1.47 9.95 -17.23
C GLU A 201 -1.50 8.85 -16.16
N ARG A 202 -1.14 7.63 -16.56
CA ARG A 202 -0.87 6.57 -15.59
C ARG A 202 0.49 6.84 -14.95
N ASP A 203 0.48 7.49 -13.79
CA ASP A 203 1.68 7.66 -12.96
C ASP A 203 2.23 6.28 -12.60
N LEU A 204 3.31 5.90 -13.28
CA LEU A 204 3.98 4.61 -13.11
C LEU A 204 4.64 4.52 -11.73
N THR A 205 5.18 5.63 -11.24
CA THR A 205 5.82 5.71 -9.93
C THR A 205 4.80 5.39 -8.85
N LYS A 206 3.62 6.05 -8.89
CA LYS A 206 2.54 5.82 -7.92
C LYS A 206 2.01 4.38 -7.96
N GLN A 207 1.87 3.79 -9.14
CA GLN A 207 1.48 2.37 -9.29
C GLN A 207 2.51 1.42 -8.70
N ILE A 208 3.80 1.68 -8.94
CA ILE A 208 4.89 0.87 -8.41
C ILE A 208 4.90 0.93 -6.89
N GLU A 209 4.78 2.12 -6.29
CA GLU A 209 4.71 2.27 -4.83
C GLU A 209 3.54 1.49 -4.21
N ILE A 210 2.34 1.60 -4.79
CA ILE A 210 1.16 0.88 -4.29
C ILE A 210 1.33 -0.63 -4.44
N LEU A 211 1.85 -1.11 -5.58
CA LEU A 211 2.09 -2.53 -5.80
C LEU A 211 3.21 -3.09 -4.91
N GLU A 212 4.21 -2.28 -4.57
CA GLU A 212 5.25 -2.67 -3.60
C GLU A 212 4.64 -2.89 -2.21
N ARG A 213 3.83 -1.94 -1.73
CA ARG A 213 3.13 -2.07 -0.44
C ARG A 213 2.16 -3.25 -0.44
N LEU A 214 1.39 -3.43 -1.51
CA LEU A 214 0.52 -4.59 -1.67
C LEU A 214 1.32 -5.89 -1.64
N SER A 215 2.40 -5.99 -2.41
CA SER A 215 3.28 -7.17 -2.44
C SER A 215 3.86 -7.49 -1.06
N GLN A 216 4.25 -6.48 -0.28
CA GLN A 216 4.72 -6.65 1.10
C GLN A 216 3.62 -7.22 2.01
N ASN A 217 2.42 -6.64 1.99
CA ASN A 217 1.30 -7.12 2.80
C ASN A 217 0.84 -8.54 2.41
N LEU A 218 0.83 -8.88 1.12
CA LEU A 218 0.52 -10.23 0.66
C LEU A 218 1.54 -11.27 1.15
N LYS A 219 2.81 -10.89 1.41
CA LYS A 219 3.79 -11.81 2.01
C LYS A 219 3.49 -12.09 3.48
N LEU A 220 2.98 -11.10 4.20
CA LEU A 220 2.61 -11.21 5.61
C LEU A 220 1.31 -12.00 5.79
N SER A 221 0.36 -11.86 4.88
CA SER A 221 -0.90 -12.63 4.92
C SER A 221 -0.67 -14.12 4.60
N ALA A 222 -1.05 -14.96 5.57
CA ALA A 222 -1.00 -16.42 5.46
C ALA A 222 -2.14 -16.99 4.61
N GLU A 223 -3.24 -16.27 4.46
CA GLU A 223 -4.46 -16.75 3.79
C GLU A 223 -4.41 -16.56 2.27
N VAL A 224 -3.55 -15.68 1.80
CA VAL A 224 -3.40 -15.36 0.38
C VAL A 224 -2.72 -16.48 -0.38
N SER A 225 -3.36 -16.96 -1.45
CA SER A 225 -2.81 -17.99 -2.32
C SER A 225 -1.51 -17.56 -3.01
N ALA A 226 -0.60 -18.52 -3.22
CA ALA A 226 0.64 -18.27 -3.98
C ALA A 226 0.39 -17.75 -5.40
N ASP A 227 -0.75 -18.09 -6.01
CA ASP A 227 -1.14 -17.57 -7.33
C ASP A 227 -1.40 -16.07 -7.31
N LYS A 228 -2.15 -15.57 -6.32
CA LYS A 228 -2.38 -14.13 -6.13
C LYS A 228 -1.07 -13.39 -5.84
N LYS A 229 -0.19 -13.95 -4.99
CA LYS A 229 1.14 -13.37 -4.72
C LYS A 229 1.99 -13.27 -6.01
N LEU A 230 1.95 -14.30 -6.86
CA LEU A 230 2.68 -14.29 -8.14
C LEU A 230 2.10 -13.30 -9.14
N GLU A 231 0.78 -13.19 -9.24
CA GLU A 231 0.12 -12.24 -10.13
C GLU A 231 0.59 -10.81 -9.84
N ILE A 232 0.47 -10.37 -8.59
CA ILE A 232 0.87 -9.03 -8.17
C ILE A 232 2.37 -8.81 -8.33
N ALA A 233 3.21 -9.77 -7.96
CA ALA A 233 4.66 -9.64 -8.12
C ALA A 233 5.08 -9.53 -9.60
N ASN A 234 4.44 -10.28 -10.52
CA ASN A 234 4.71 -10.15 -11.95
C ASN A 234 4.20 -8.82 -12.52
N LYS A 235 3.07 -8.31 -12.02
CA LYS A 235 2.54 -6.99 -12.38
C LYS A 235 3.53 -5.89 -11.99
N LEU A 236 3.99 -5.88 -10.73
CA LEU A 236 5.03 -4.97 -10.24
C LEU A 236 6.31 -5.06 -11.08
N LYS A 237 6.78 -6.27 -11.36
CA LYS A 237 7.94 -6.50 -12.23
C LYS A 237 7.77 -5.85 -13.61
N GLY A 238 6.60 -6.01 -14.23
CA GLY A 238 6.32 -5.43 -15.55
C GLY A 238 6.31 -3.90 -15.54
N TYR A 239 5.80 -3.28 -14.48
CA TYR A 239 5.84 -1.82 -14.31
C TYR A 239 7.25 -1.30 -14.09
N LEU A 240 8.06 -1.95 -13.27
CA LEU A 240 9.47 -1.61 -13.08
C LEU A 240 10.26 -1.76 -14.40
N GLU A 241 10.03 -2.83 -15.16
CA GLU A 241 10.64 -3.01 -16.49
C GLU A 241 10.21 -1.91 -17.48
N LYS A 242 8.97 -1.45 -17.40
CA LYS A 242 8.47 -0.33 -18.21
C LYS A 242 9.13 1.00 -17.81
N GLN A 243 9.25 1.30 -16.52
CA GLN A 243 9.90 2.53 -16.06
C GLN A 243 11.40 2.52 -16.42
N LEU A 244 12.09 1.39 -16.24
CA LEU A 244 13.48 1.23 -16.65
C LEU A 244 13.70 1.29 -18.17
N SER A 245 12.66 1.09 -18.97
CA SER A 245 12.76 1.32 -20.42
C SER A 245 12.83 2.80 -20.78
N GLN A 246 12.26 3.67 -19.92
CA GLN A 246 12.28 5.13 -20.04
C GLN A 246 13.56 5.71 -19.42
N ASP A 247 14.00 5.16 -18.29
CA ASP A 247 15.26 5.51 -17.62
C ASP A 247 16.06 4.26 -17.27
N LYS A 248 17.03 3.91 -18.13
CA LYS A 248 17.77 2.64 -18.05
C LYS A 248 18.79 2.59 -16.92
N ASP A 249 19.22 3.75 -16.44
CA ASP A 249 20.32 3.88 -15.49
C ASP A 249 19.83 4.19 -14.07
N ASP A 250 18.51 4.15 -13.84
CA ASP A 250 17.92 4.25 -12.51
C ASP A 250 18.30 3.05 -11.63
N GLU A 251 19.36 3.23 -10.85
CA GLU A 251 19.89 2.24 -9.91
C GLU A 251 18.84 1.79 -8.88
N THR A 252 17.91 2.68 -8.50
CA THR A 252 16.88 2.39 -7.50
C THR A 252 15.87 1.40 -8.06
N ASN A 253 15.35 1.68 -9.26
CA ASN A 253 14.40 0.79 -9.92
C ASN A 253 15.06 -0.53 -10.37
N LEU A 254 16.36 -0.52 -10.72
CA LEU A 254 17.12 -1.75 -10.96
C LEU A 254 17.21 -2.62 -9.71
N ALA A 255 17.49 -2.03 -8.55
CA ALA A 255 17.54 -2.74 -7.28
C ALA A 255 16.18 -3.33 -6.89
N ARG A 256 15.11 -2.53 -6.98
CA ARG A 256 13.72 -2.96 -6.77
C ARG A 256 13.34 -4.12 -7.69
N LEU A 257 13.69 -4.05 -8.97
CA LEU A 257 13.40 -5.11 -9.94
C LEU A 257 14.10 -6.43 -9.59
N GLU A 258 15.35 -6.38 -9.14
CA GLU A 258 16.08 -7.59 -8.72
C GLU A 258 15.50 -8.22 -7.45
N GLU A 259 15.02 -7.39 -6.50
CA GLU A 259 14.31 -7.87 -5.31
C GLU A 259 13.02 -8.59 -5.70
N VAL A 260 12.18 -7.98 -6.55
CA VAL A 260 10.92 -8.58 -7.01
C VAL A 260 11.18 -9.89 -7.78
N LYS A 261 12.26 -9.98 -8.56
CA LYS A 261 12.66 -11.24 -9.22
C LYS A 261 13.11 -12.32 -8.24
N LEU A 262 13.65 -11.96 -7.08
CA LEU A 262 13.95 -12.92 -6.01
C LEU A 262 12.66 -13.39 -5.34
N ASP A 263 11.73 -12.48 -5.05
CA ASP A 263 10.42 -12.81 -4.49
C ASP A 263 9.62 -13.76 -5.38
N ILE A 264 9.54 -13.48 -6.69
CA ILE A 264 8.85 -14.37 -7.65
C ILE A 264 9.46 -15.77 -7.64
N ARG A 265 10.79 -15.88 -7.50
CA ARG A 265 11.46 -17.19 -7.42
C ARG A 265 11.11 -17.91 -6.12
N GLU A 266 11.11 -17.20 -5.00
CA GLU A 266 10.72 -17.73 -3.69
C GLU A 266 9.29 -18.27 -3.70
N ILE A 267 8.33 -17.46 -4.13
CA ILE A 267 6.91 -17.85 -4.18
C ILE A 267 6.69 -19.06 -5.10
N LYS A 268 7.40 -19.13 -6.24
CA LYS A 268 7.35 -20.30 -7.13
C LYS A 268 7.88 -21.56 -6.46
N MET A 269 8.98 -21.47 -5.73
CA MET A 269 9.54 -22.61 -5.01
C MET A 269 8.63 -23.09 -3.88
N GLU A 270 8.03 -22.16 -3.12
CA GLU A 270 7.05 -22.48 -2.08
C GLU A 270 5.85 -23.22 -2.67
N LYS A 271 5.27 -22.69 -3.75
CA LYS A 271 4.18 -23.33 -4.48
C LYS A 271 4.55 -24.73 -4.99
N GLU A 272 5.76 -24.92 -5.51
CA GLU A 272 6.25 -26.21 -5.98
C GLU A 272 6.53 -27.19 -4.82
N MET A 273 6.93 -26.70 -3.65
CA MET A 273 7.12 -27.51 -2.44
C MET A 273 5.80 -28.06 -1.91
N ASP A 274 4.75 -27.25 -1.93
CA ASP A 274 3.41 -27.68 -1.52
C ASP A 274 2.83 -28.74 -2.46
N GLN A 275 3.22 -28.72 -3.74
CA GLN A 275 2.71 -29.62 -4.77
C GLN A 275 3.55 -30.90 -4.96
N SER A 276 4.87 -30.79 -4.82
CA SER A 276 5.80 -31.87 -5.10
C SER A 276 6.43 -32.35 -3.79
N GLY A 277 6.17 -33.60 -3.39
CA GLY A 277 6.72 -34.19 -2.16
C GLY A 277 8.26 -34.33 -2.12
N ASN A 278 9.00 -33.64 -2.99
CA ASN A 278 10.45 -33.64 -3.11
C ASN A 278 11.09 -32.43 -2.39
N SER A 279 10.75 -32.28 -1.11
CA SER A 279 10.99 -31.08 -0.31
C SER A 279 12.46 -30.71 -0.09
N LYS A 280 13.40 -31.67 -0.17
CA LYS A 280 14.79 -31.44 0.26
C LYS A 280 15.62 -30.57 -0.69
N GLU A 281 15.46 -30.75 -2.00
CA GLU A 281 16.21 -29.97 -2.99
C GLU A 281 15.63 -28.57 -3.16
N LEU A 282 14.29 -28.46 -3.15
CA LEU A 282 13.58 -27.18 -3.14
C LEU A 282 13.91 -26.36 -1.88
N LEU A 283 13.92 -26.97 -0.70
CA LEU A 283 14.30 -26.28 0.54
C LEU A 283 15.73 -25.73 0.49
N LYS A 284 16.67 -26.47 -0.11
CA LYS A 284 18.06 -26.00 -0.29
C LYS A 284 18.12 -24.76 -1.19
N ASN A 285 17.33 -24.75 -2.26
CA ASN A 285 17.28 -23.62 -3.20
C ASN A 285 16.55 -22.41 -2.60
N LEU A 286 15.53 -22.65 -1.77
CA LEU A 286 14.83 -21.61 -1.00
C LEU A 286 15.80 -20.92 -0.03
N ILE A 287 16.52 -21.69 0.78
CA ILE A 287 17.54 -21.18 1.70
C ILE A 287 18.59 -20.36 0.94
N LEU A 288 19.06 -20.84 -0.21
CA LEU A 288 20.05 -20.12 -1.02
C LEU A 288 19.50 -18.78 -1.55
N THR A 289 18.22 -18.73 -1.90
CA THR A 289 17.54 -17.51 -2.38
C THR A 289 17.37 -16.51 -1.25
N GLN A 290 16.97 -16.97 -0.06
CA GLN A 290 16.91 -16.14 1.14
C GLN A 290 18.29 -15.61 1.55
N MET A 291 19.35 -16.43 1.45
CA MET A 291 20.72 -15.98 1.67
C MET A 291 21.17 -14.91 0.67
N ALA A 292 20.67 -14.93 -0.57
CA ALA A 292 20.98 -13.90 -1.54
C ALA A 292 20.36 -12.54 -1.17
N LYS A 293 19.24 -12.51 -0.43
CA LYS A 293 18.65 -11.29 0.13
C LYS A 293 19.45 -10.76 1.32
N LEU A 294 19.99 -11.65 2.14
CA LEU A 294 20.80 -11.32 3.33
C LEU A 294 22.24 -10.92 3.02
N ASP A 295 22.60 -10.72 1.74
CA ASP A 295 23.96 -10.34 1.35
C ASP A 295 24.03 -8.85 0.94
N PRO A 296 24.07 -7.90 1.90
CA PRO A 296 24.29 -6.49 1.61
C PRO A 296 25.73 -6.19 1.14
N LEU A 297 26.60 -7.21 1.00
CA LEU A 297 28.01 -7.05 0.64
C LEU A 297 28.29 -7.26 -0.85
N LYS A 298 27.42 -6.77 -1.74
CA LYS A 298 27.80 -6.54 -3.15
C LYS A 298 28.77 -5.36 -3.31
N GLY A 299 28.89 -4.49 -2.29
CA GLY A 299 30.00 -3.54 -2.17
C GLY A 299 31.20 -4.19 -1.48
N LYS A 300 32.27 -4.50 -2.22
CA LYS A 300 33.58 -5.01 -1.75
C LYS A 300 33.66 -6.49 -1.35
N ARG A 301 33.30 -7.41 -2.23
CA ARG A 301 33.92 -8.75 -2.23
C ARG A 301 35.09 -8.79 -3.21
N LYS A 302 36.28 -8.45 -2.70
CA LYS A 302 37.54 -8.88 -3.33
C LYS A 302 37.50 -10.41 -3.35
N ALA A 303 37.55 -11.02 -4.53
CA ALA A 303 37.48 -12.47 -4.67
C ALA A 303 38.52 -13.17 -3.78
N VAL A 304 38.08 -13.77 -2.66
CA VAL A 304 38.96 -14.46 -1.71
C VAL A 304 39.29 -15.89 -2.16
N ASN A 305 38.77 -16.35 -3.30
CA ASN A 305 38.98 -17.72 -3.79
C ASN A 305 39.45 -17.83 -5.25
N ASP A 306 40.39 -16.97 -5.65
CA ASP A 306 41.19 -17.27 -6.85
C ASP A 306 42.33 -18.24 -6.50
N LEU A 307 42.02 -19.55 -6.46
CA LEU A 307 43.00 -20.62 -6.25
C LEU A 307 43.84 -20.92 -7.50
N SER A 308 43.73 -20.12 -8.57
CA SER A 308 44.49 -20.28 -9.81
C SER A 308 46.02 -20.19 -9.62
N GLY A 309 46.48 -19.67 -8.48
CA GLY A 309 47.91 -19.57 -8.12
C GLY A 309 48.52 -20.80 -7.43
N MET A 310 47.74 -21.81 -7.01
CA MET A 310 48.25 -22.91 -6.18
C MET A 310 48.83 -24.13 -6.93
N ILE A 311 49.07 -24.02 -8.25
CA ILE A 311 49.79 -25.06 -9.00
C ILE A 311 51.30 -24.78 -8.95
N VAL A 312 51.94 -25.19 -7.86
CA VAL A 312 53.41 -25.27 -7.81
C VAL A 312 53.85 -26.45 -8.68
N LYS A 313 54.27 -26.18 -9.91
CA LYS A 313 55.00 -27.15 -10.74
C LYS A 313 56.32 -27.52 -10.05
N LYS A 314 56.40 -28.71 -9.44
CA LYS A 314 57.68 -29.32 -9.08
C LYS A 314 58.48 -29.56 -10.37
N LYS A 315 59.56 -28.80 -10.57
CA LYS A 315 60.59 -29.16 -11.57
C LYS A 315 61.32 -30.41 -11.08
N LYS A 316 61.40 -31.42 -11.95
CA LYS A 316 62.39 -32.49 -11.86
C LYS A 316 63.75 -31.96 -12.30
#